data_AF-A0A4Z0LS37-F1
#
_entry.id   AF-A0A4Z0LS37-F1
#
_cell.length_a   1.000
_cell.length_b   1.000
_cell.length_c   1.000
_cell.angle_alpha   90.00
_cell.angle_beta   90.00
_cell.angle_gamma   90.00
#
_symmetry.space_group_name_H-M   'P 1'
#
loop_
_entity.id
_entity.type
_entity.pdbx_description
1 polymer ?
#
loop_
_entity_poly.entity_id
_entity_poly.type
_entity_poly.pdbx_seq_one_letter_code
_entity_poly.pdbx_strand_id
1 'polypeptide(L)'
;MFKRRYVALLPLCVLLAACSSKPKSSETQATTGTPSGGFLLEPQHNVMQMGGDFANNPNAQQFIDKMVSKHGFDRQQLQEILSQSKRLDYVLRLMDRQAPTTQPPAGPNGAWLRYRKQFITPDNVQNGVAFWNQYEDALNRAWQVYGVPPEIIVGIIGVETRWGRIMGKTRILDALAMLSFNYPRRAEDFSGELETFLLMARDEQDDPLNLKGSFAGAMGYGQFMPSSYKA
;
A
#
# COMPACT_ATOMS: atom_id res chain seq x y z
N MET A 1 -8.54 37.40 52.00
CA MET A 1 -9.07 38.73 52.36
C MET A 1 -9.32 39.53 51.10
N PHE A 2 -10.58 39.91 50.84
CA PHE A 2 -11.10 41.13 50.15
C PHE A 2 -10.20 41.82 49.09
N LYS A 3 -10.63 42.07 47.84
CA LYS A 3 -11.83 42.84 47.44
C LYS A 3 -12.10 42.73 45.92
N ARG A 4 -13.37 42.49 45.56
CA ARG A 4 -14.00 42.92 44.30
C ARG A 4 -14.20 44.45 44.33
N ARG A 5 -14.09 45.14 43.18
CA ARG A 5 -14.82 46.39 42.89
C ARG A 5 -15.21 46.47 41.42
N TYR A 6 -16.47 46.84 41.20
CA TYR A 6 -17.19 46.93 39.92
C TYR A 6 -17.21 48.37 39.38
N VAL A 7 -17.21 48.48 38.04
CA VAL A 7 -18.03 49.34 37.14
C VAL A 7 -18.00 50.87 37.28
N ALA A 8 -17.72 51.54 36.16
CA ALA A 8 -18.46 52.71 35.69
C ALA A 8 -18.34 52.88 34.16
N LEU A 9 -19.50 52.88 33.49
CA LEU A 9 -19.74 53.28 32.10
C LEU A 9 -19.84 54.82 32.01
N LEU A 10 -19.34 55.43 30.93
CA LEU A 10 -20.04 56.53 30.24
C LEU A 10 -19.46 56.74 28.81
N PRO A 11 -20.29 57.23 27.87
CA PRO A 11 -20.16 57.06 26.43
C PRO A 11 -19.54 58.29 25.74
N LEU A 12 -19.02 58.11 24.53
CA LEU A 12 -18.83 59.23 23.61
C LEU A 12 -19.04 58.78 22.15
N CYS A 13 -20.18 59.16 21.60
CA CYS A 13 -20.45 59.17 20.17
C CYS A 13 -19.79 60.41 19.55
N VAL A 14 -18.98 60.24 18.49
CA VAL A 14 -18.86 61.23 17.40
C VAL A 14 -18.76 60.50 16.05
N LEU A 15 -19.43 61.12 15.08
CA LEU A 15 -19.83 60.66 13.76
C LEU A 15 -18.72 60.60 12.70
N LEU A 16 -18.90 59.63 11.80
CA LEU A 16 -18.77 59.63 10.33
C LEU A 16 -17.51 60.23 9.64
N ALA A 17 -16.85 59.37 8.87
CA ALA A 17 -16.56 59.64 7.45
C ALA A 17 -16.46 58.33 6.67
N ALA A 18 -17.25 58.23 5.60
CA ALA A 18 -17.33 57.10 4.70
C ALA A 18 -16.18 57.15 3.68
N CYS A 19 -15.53 56.01 3.44
CA CYS A 19 -14.88 55.70 2.18
C CYS A 19 -15.35 54.32 1.74
N SER A 20 -16.22 54.34 0.74
CA SER A 20 -16.79 53.20 0.03
C SER A 20 -15.72 52.52 -0.83
N SER A 21 -15.37 51.29 -0.52
CA SER A 21 -14.77 50.35 -1.48
C SER A 21 -15.62 49.08 -1.51
N LYS A 22 -16.40 48.89 -2.57
CA LYS A 22 -17.18 47.66 -2.79
C LYS A 22 -16.24 46.45 -2.91
N PRO A 23 -16.36 45.42 -2.06
CA PRO A 23 -15.87 44.09 -2.42
C PRO A 23 -16.95 43.38 -3.24
N LYS A 24 -16.49 42.76 -4.32
CA LYS A 24 -17.25 41.91 -5.24
C LYS A 24 -17.93 40.79 -4.45
N SER A 25 -19.23 40.65 -4.60
CA SER A 25 -19.98 39.48 -4.14
C SER A 25 -19.49 38.25 -4.91
N SER A 26 -18.59 37.49 -4.30
CA SER A 26 -18.38 36.09 -4.66
C SER A 26 -19.40 35.28 -3.88
N GLU A 27 -20.39 34.76 -4.59
CA GLU A 27 -21.29 33.73 -4.09
C GLU A 27 -20.43 32.58 -3.55
N THR A 28 -20.47 32.38 -2.23
CA THR A 28 -20.07 31.11 -1.63
C THR A 28 -21.13 30.09 -2.02
N GLN A 29 -20.89 29.37 -3.11
CA GLN A 29 -21.55 28.10 -3.31
C GLN A 29 -21.02 27.14 -2.24
N ALA A 30 -21.85 26.90 -1.23
CA ALA A 30 -21.71 25.76 -0.36
C ALA A 30 -21.86 24.49 -1.20
N THR A 31 -20.74 23.90 -1.63
CA THR A 31 -20.72 22.51 -2.08
C THR A 31 -20.69 21.62 -0.84
N THR A 32 -21.88 21.36 -0.30
CA THR A 32 -22.14 20.17 0.50
C THR A 32 -21.87 18.95 -0.36
N GLY A 33 -20.73 18.32 -0.13
CA GLY A 33 -20.34 17.06 -0.77
C GLY A 33 -18.94 16.70 -0.34
N THR A 34 -18.80 16.06 0.83
CA THR A 34 -17.59 15.32 1.17
C THR A 34 -17.25 14.41 -0.01
N PRO A 35 -16.06 14.50 -0.63
CA PRO A 35 -15.66 13.50 -1.60
C PRO A 35 -15.54 12.18 -0.84
N SER A 36 -16.43 11.24 -1.15
CA SER A 36 -16.31 9.83 -0.74
C SER A 36 -15.21 9.10 -1.54
N GLY A 37 -14.17 9.84 -1.96
CA GLY A 37 -13.05 9.32 -2.72
C GLY A 37 -12.09 8.64 -1.75
N GLY A 38 -11.91 7.32 -1.91
CA GLY A 38 -11.14 6.47 -0.99
C GLY A 38 -9.65 6.79 -0.86
N PHE A 39 -9.14 7.83 -1.53
CA PHE A 39 -7.77 8.30 -1.37
C PHE A 39 -7.77 9.81 -1.16
N LEU A 40 -6.87 10.31 -0.31
CA LEU A 40 -6.65 11.74 -0.05
C LEU A 40 -5.96 12.40 -1.26
N LEU A 41 -6.69 12.61 -2.35
CA LEU A 41 -6.22 13.33 -3.54
C LEU A 41 -7.13 14.55 -3.81
N GLU A 42 -6.54 15.70 -4.17
CA GLU A 42 -7.30 16.92 -4.50
C GLU A 42 -8.14 16.72 -5.78
N PRO A 43 -9.38 17.23 -5.86
CA PRO A 43 -10.22 17.02 -7.03
C PRO A 43 -9.75 17.81 -8.25
N GLN A 44 -9.50 17.15 -9.38
CA GLN A 44 -9.34 17.79 -10.69
C GLN A 44 -10.45 17.34 -11.65
N HIS A 45 -11.04 18.29 -12.38
CA HIS A 45 -12.18 18.04 -13.27
C HIS A 45 -11.76 17.48 -14.64
N ASN A 46 -12.53 16.49 -15.13
CA ASN A 46 -12.64 16.00 -16.52
C ASN A 46 -11.39 15.36 -17.18
N VAL A 47 -10.73 14.42 -16.50
CA VAL A 47 -9.86 13.44 -17.16
C VAL A 47 -10.67 12.17 -17.43
N MET A 48 -11.01 11.90 -18.69
CA MET A 48 -11.69 10.64 -19.08
C MET A 48 -10.71 9.53 -19.46
N GLN A 49 -9.50 9.87 -19.89
CA GLN A 49 -8.52 8.92 -20.41
C GLN A 49 -7.25 8.93 -19.57
N MET A 50 -6.95 7.77 -19.00
CA MET A 50 -5.73 7.53 -18.22
C MET A 50 -4.49 7.70 -19.12
N GLY A 51 -3.46 8.39 -18.61
CA GLY A 51 -2.13 8.46 -19.24
C GLY A 51 -1.20 7.33 -18.79
N GLY A 52 0.11 7.49 -19.03
CA GLY A 52 1.14 6.57 -18.53
C GLY A 52 1.21 5.22 -19.25
N ASP A 53 1.96 4.29 -18.67
CA ASP A 53 2.33 3.02 -19.31
C ASP A 53 1.13 2.09 -19.59
N PHE A 54 0.01 2.32 -18.91
CA PHE A 54 -1.22 1.52 -19.03
C PHE A 54 -2.37 2.28 -19.72
N ALA A 55 -2.14 3.48 -20.27
CA ALA A 55 -3.15 4.40 -20.82
C ALA A 55 -4.22 3.72 -21.71
N ASN A 56 -3.76 2.88 -22.64
CA ASN A 56 -4.60 2.19 -23.63
C ASN A 56 -4.67 0.68 -23.39
N ASN A 57 -4.48 0.22 -22.14
CA ASN A 57 -4.55 -1.20 -21.81
C ASN A 57 -5.99 -1.62 -21.49
N PRO A 58 -6.62 -2.52 -22.27
CA PRO A 58 -8.00 -2.97 -22.03
C PRO A 58 -8.20 -3.60 -20.65
N ASN A 59 -7.21 -4.35 -20.15
CA ASN A 59 -7.29 -4.99 -18.84
C ASN A 59 -7.30 -3.94 -17.72
N ALA A 60 -6.55 -2.84 -17.88
CA ALA A 60 -6.56 -1.74 -16.92
C ALA A 60 -7.92 -1.02 -16.90
N GLN A 61 -8.53 -0.79 -18.07
CA GLN A 61 -9.86 -0.18 -18.16
C GLN A 61 -10.94 -1.06 -17.52
N GLN A 62 -10.95 -2.36 -17.82
CA GLN A 62 -11.86 -3.32 -17.20
C GLN A 62 -11.68 -3.41 -15.68
N PHE A 63 -10.43 -3.35 -15.21
CA PHE A 63 -10.14 -3.32 -13.78
C PHE A 63 -10.69 -2.05 -13.12
N ILE A 64 -10.51 -0.88 -13.73
CA ILE A 64 -11.09 0.37 -13.24
C ILE A 64 -12.62 0.27 -13.16
N ASP A 65 -13.27 -0.22 -14.22
CA ASP A 65 -14.73 -0.41 -14.26
C ASP A 65 -15.21 -1.30 -13.12
N LYS A 66 -14.49 -2.40 -12.85
CA LYS A 66 -14.76 -3.30 -11.73
C LYS A 66 -14.61 -2.60 -10.39
N MET A 67 -13.53 -1.86 -10.16
CA MET A 67 -13.30 -1.18 -8.87
C MET A 67 -14.34 -0.09 -8.59
N VAL A 68 -14.75 0.66 -9.63
CA VAL A 68 -15.81 1.67 -9.53
C VAL A 68 -17.15 1.00 -9.22
N SER A 69 -17.55 0.01 -10.03
CA SER A 69 -18.88 -0.62 -9.90
C SER A 69 -19.04 -1.47 -8.64
N LYS A 70 -18.01 -2.22 -8.25
CA LYS A 70 -18.08 -3.17 -7.13
C LYS A 70 -17.78 -2.53 -5.78
N HIS A 71 -16.84 -1.58 -5.74
CA HIS A 71 -16.27 -1.06 -4.48
C HIS A 71 -16.43 0.45 -4.30
N GLY A 72 -17.08 1.13 -5.26
CA GLY A 72 -17.38 2.56 -5.17
C GLY A 72 -16.14 3.45 -5.24
N PHE A 73 -15.05 3.01 -5.88
CA PHE A 73 -13.91 3.88 -6.12
C PHE A 73 -14.28 5.01 -7.08
N ASP A 74 -13.68 6.18 -6.86
CA ASP A 74 -13.74 7.27 -7.85
C ASP A 74 -12.88 6.90 -9.07
N ARG A 75 -13.46 7.05 -10.26
CA ARG A 75 -12.78 6.69 -11.51
C ARG A 75 -11.56 7.57 -11.77
N GLN A 76 -11.66 8.87 -11.53
CA GLN A 76 -10.58 9.83 -11.82
C GLN A 76 -9.40 9.59 -10.90
N GLN A 77 -9.65 9.43 -9.60
CA GLN A 77 -8.61 9.07 -8.63
C GLN A 77 -7.90 7.76 -9.01
N LEU A 78 -8.65 6.74 -9.44
CA LEU A 78 -8.05 5.47 -9.81
C LEU A 78 -7.23 5.58 -11.11
N GLN A 79 -7.69 6.37 -12.09
CA GLN A 79 -6.93 6.68 -13.29
C GLN A 79 -5.66 7.47 -12.95
N GLU A 80 -5.69 8.43 -12.04
CA GLU A 80 -4.52 9.18 -11.58
C GLU A 80 -3.47 8.26 -10.94
N ILE A 81 -3.89 7.37 -10.03
CA ILE A 81 -3.00 6.40 -9.38
C ILE A 81 -2.38 5.45 -10.42
N LEU A 82 -3.20 4.86 -11.28
CA LEU A 82 -2.71 3.89 -12.27
C LEU A 82 -1.89 4.53 -13.40
N SER A 83 -2.12 5.80 -13.73
CA SER A 83 -1.29 6.54 -14.70
C SER A 83 0.16 6.73 -14.21
N GLN A 84 0.38 6.68 -12.91
CA GLN A 84 1.70 6.76 -12.27
C GLN A 84 2.36 5.39 -12.07
N SER A 85 1.64 4.30 -12.36
CA SER A 85 2.17 2.94 -12.32
C SER A 85 3.11 2.71 -13.51
N LYS A 86 4.22 1.99 -13.26
CA LYS A 86 5.27 1.76 -14.24
C LYS A 86 5.23 0.33 -14.79
N ARG A 87 5.51 0.19 -16.08
CA ARG A 87 5.74 -1.10 -16.73
C ARG A 87 7.11 -1.64 -16.32
N LEU A 88 7.12 -2.74 -15.59
CA LEU A 88 8.35 -3.34 -15.06
C LEU A 88 8.67 -4.66 -15.77
N ASP A 89 9.35 -4.61 -16.91
CA ASP A 89 9.65 -5.82 -17.69
C ASP A 89 10.47 -6.89 -16.94
N TYR A 90 11.25 -6.48 -15.93
CA TYR A 90 11.97 -7.45 -15.10
C TYR A 90 11.04 -8.30 -14.23
N VAL A 91 9.86 -7.78 -13.85
CA VAL A 91 8.83 -8.52 -13.10
C VAL A 91 8.33 -9.69 -13.94
N LEU A 92 8.01 -9.44 -15.22
CA LEU A 92 7.59 -10.51 -16.14
C LEU A 92 8.70 -11.55 -16.31
N ARG A 93 9.94 -11.11 -16.55
CA ARG A 93 11.08 -12.03 -16.72
C ARG A 93 11.32 -12.91 -15.49
N LEU A 94 11.16 -12.38 -14.28
CA LEU A 94 11.30 -13.17 -13.06
C LEU A 94 10.14 -14.16 -12.90
N MET A 95 8.92 -13.75 -13.22
CA MET A 95 7.74 -14.62 -13.18
C MET A 95 7.86 -15.79 -14.17
N ASP A 96 8.39 -15.54 -15.37
CA ASP A 96 8.61 -16.59 -16.39
C ASP A 96 9.73 -17.53 -16.01
N ARG A 97 10.83 -17.03 -15.41
CA ARG A 97 11.92 -17.88 -14.91
C ARG A 97 11.48 -18.84 -13.81
N GLN A 98 10.43 -18.48 -13.07
CA GLN A 98 9.84 -19.30 -12.01
C GLN A 98 8.60 -20.07 -12.47
N ALA A 99 8.30 -20.08 -13.77
CA ALA A 99 7.24 -20.91 -14.30
C ALA A 99 7.50 -22.40 -14.01
N PRO A 100 6.46 -23.18 -13.64
CA PRO A 100 6.63 -24.59 -13.36
C PRO A 100 7.34 -25.32 -14.51
N THR A 101 8.31 -26.16 -14.17
CA THR A 101 9.01 -27.02 -15.12
C THR A 101 8.73 -28.48 -14.79
N THR A 102 8.72 -29.32 -15.81
CA THR A 102 8.44 -30.77 -15.70
C THR A 102 9.71 -31.61 -15.59
N GLN A 103 10.88 -30.98 -15.45
CA GLN A 103 12.16 -31.67 -15.43
C GLN A 103 12.37 -32.41 -14.10
N PRO A 104 12.74 -33.70 -14.13
CA PRO A 104 13.01 -34.44 -12.91
C PRO A 104 14.25 -33.89 -12.18
N PRO A 105 14.33 -34.01 -10.85
CA PRO A 105 15.52 -33.61 -10.11
C PRO A 105 16.76 -34.37 -10.59
N ALA A 106 17.83 -33.65 -10.88
CA ALA A 106 19.10 -34.23 -11.31
C ALA A 106 19.87 -34.85 -10.13
N GLY A 107 19.42 -36.00 -9.63
CA GLY A 107 20.12 -36.85 -8.66
C GLY A 107 20.57 -36.18 -7.34
N PRO A 108 21.36 -36.89 -6.51
CA PRO A 108 21.97 -36.32 -5.32
C PRO A 108 23.15 -35.43 -5.72
N ASN A 109 22.88 -34.13 -5.93
CA ASN A 109 23.91 -33.16 -6.30
C ASN A 109 24.24 -32.16 -5.18
N GLY A 110 23.75 -32.38 -3.95
CA GLY A 110 23.94 -31.45 -2.83
C GLY A 110 23.06 -30.19 -2.87
N ALA A 111 21.95 -30.21 -3.61
CA ALA A 111 21.01 -29.09 -3.75
C ALA A 111 20.56 -28.52 -2.39
N TRP A 112 20.15 -29.39 -1.46
CA TRP A 112 19.72 -28.98 -0.12
C TRP A 112 20.83 -28.24 0.64
N LEU A 113 22.05 -28.76 0.63
CA LEU A 113 23.17 -28.13 1.34
C LEU A 113 23.47 -26.72 0.77
N ARG A 114 23.35 -26.54 -0.55
CA ARG A 114 23.49 -25.24 -1.20
C ARG A 114 22.37 -24.27 -0.86
N TYR A 115 21.13 -24.76 -0.70
CA TYR A 115 20.00 -23.93 -0.28
C TYR A 115 20.11 -23.56 1.20
N ARG A 116 20.32 -24.55 2.08
CA ARG A 116 20.47 -24.40 3.54
C ARG A 116 21.49 -23.33 3.91
N LYS A 117 22.66 -23.32 3.26
CA LYS A 117 23.75 -22.36 3.56
C LYS A 117 23.44 -20.91 3.17
N GLN A 118 22.37 -20.65 2.42
CA GLN A 118 21.93 -19.27 2.14
C GLN A 118 21.25 -18.62 3.35
N PHE A 119 20.69 -19.44 4.25
CA PHE A 119 19.90 -18.99 5.39
C PHE A 119 20.56 -19.32 6.74
N ILE A 120 21.09 -20.53 6.89
CA ILE A 120 21.70 -20.99 8.16
C ILE A 120 23.19 -20.68 8.15
N THR A 121 23.54 -19.43 8.44
CA THR A 121 24.91 -18.94 8.62
C THR A 121 25.07 -18.36 10.03
N PRO A 122 26.30 -18.25 10.57
CA PRO A 122 26.51 -17.68 11.90
C PRO A 122 25.92 -16.27 12.06
N ASP A 123 26.10 -15.41 11.04
CA ASP A 123 25.55 -14.05 11.01
C ASP A 123 24.01 -14.04 11.06
N ASN A 124 23.36 -14.84 10.21
CA ASN A 124 21.90 -14.91 10.23
C ASN A 124 21.38 -15.47 11.57
N VAL A 125 22.01 -16.51 12.12
CA VAL A 125 21.58 -17.06 13.42
C VAL A 125 21.69 -16.01 14.53
N GLN A 126 22.78 -15.25 14.58
CA GLN A 126 22.95 -14.16 15.56
C GLN A 126 21.90 -13.06 15.38
N ASN A 127 21.62 -12.67 14.13
CA ASN A 127 20.58 -11.70 13.82
C ASN A 127 19.17 -12.21 14.21
N GLY A 128 18.91 -13.51 14.08
CA GLY A 128 17.67 -14.15 14.51
C GLY A 128 17.50 -14.19 16.03
N VAL A 129 18.58 -14.49 16.77
CA VAL A 129 18.59 -14.40 18.24
C VAL A 129 18.33 -12.96 18.69
N ALA A 130 18.97 -11.98 18.05
CA ALA A 130 18.73 -10.57 18.36
C ALA A 130 17.26 -10.16 18.12
N PHE A 131 16.67 -10.58 16.99
CA PHE A 131 15.26 -10.32 16.70
C PHE A 131 14.33 -11.02 17.70
N TRP A 132 14.62 -12.28 18.06
CA TRP A 132 13.84 -13.00 19.07
C TRP A 132 13.85 -12.24 20.39
N ASN A 133 15.03 -11.91 20.91
CA ASN A 133 15.15 -11.21 22.20
C ASN A 133 14.47 -9.83 22.16
N GLN A 134 14.54 -9.12 21.03
CA GLN A 134 13.87 -7.83 20.87
C GLN A 134 12.34 -7.92 20.92
N TYR A 135 11.76 -9.00 20.38
CA TYR A 135 10.31 -9.18 20.25
C TYR A 135 9.78 -10.35 21.10
N GLU A 136 10.49 -10.72 22.17
CA GLU A 136 10.19 -11.91 22.98
C GLU A 136 8.77 -11.89 23.51
N ASP A 137 8.30 -10.75 24.03
CA ASP A 137 6.93 -10.58 24.52
C ASP A 137 5.88 -10.82 23.41
N ALA A 138 6.13 -10.30 22.21
CA ALA A 138 5.22 -10.45 21.08
C ALA A 138 5.20 -11.91 20.57
N LEU A 139 6.35 -12.57 20.54
CA LEU A 139 6.50 -13.96 20.17
C LEU A 139 5.81 -14.89 21.17
N ASN A 140 6.02 -14.67 22.48
CA ASN A 140 5.37 -15.43 23.54
C ASN A 140 3.85 -15.23 23.51
N ARG A 141 3.38 -14.01 23.29
CA ARG A 141 1.95 -13.75 23.10
C ARG A 141 1.40 -14.47 21.87
N ALA A 142 2.10 -14.43 20.74
CA ALA A 142 1.68 -15.14 19.53
C ALA A 142 1.59 -16.66 19.77
N TRP A 143 2.54 -17.23 20.52
CA TRP A 143 2.48 -18.64 20.91
C TRP A 143 1.27 -18.94 21.81
N GLN A 144 0.99 -18.11 22.81
CA GLN A 144 -0.15 -18.32 23.71
C GLN A 144 -1.50 -18.19 22.99
N VAL A 145 -1.63 -17.25 22.05
CA VAL A 145 -2.89 -16.98 21.35
C VAL A 145 -3.13 -17.96 20.19
N TYR A 146 -2.09 -18.25 19.40
CA TYR A 146 -2.22 -19.00 18.15
C TYR A 146 -1.60 -20.40 18.19
N GLY A 147 -0.88 -20.76 19.25
CA GLY A 147 -0.22 -22.06 19.39
C GLY A 147 1.03 -22.24 18.52
N VAL A 148 1.49 -21.19 17.84
CA VAL A 148 2.67 -21.25 16.95
C VAL A 148 3.94 -20.96 17.76
N PRO A 149 4.91 -21.89 17.83
CA PRO A 149 6.10 -21.68 18.64
C PRO A 149 7.01 -20.59 18.04
N PRO A 150 7.71 -19.80 18.87
CA PRO A 150 8.48 -18.64 18.40
C PRO A 150 9.53 -18.94 17.32
N GLU A 151 10.20 -20.10 17.38
CA GLU A 151 11.22 -20.49 16.40
C GLU A 151 10.68 -20.58 14.97
N ILE A 152 9.40 -20.91 14.81
CA ILE A 152 8.73 -20.93 13.50
C ILE A 152 8.50 -19.51 13.00
N ILE A 153 8.00 -18.61 13.85
CA ILE A 153 7.75 -17.21 13.50
C ILE A 153 9.06 -16.52 13.14
N VAL A 154 10.09 -16.67 13.98
CA VAL A 154 11.44 -16.12 13.77
C VAL A 154 12.06 -16.72 12.51
N GLY A 155 11.87 -18.02 12.26
CA GLY A 155 12.35 -18.72 11.07
C GLY A 155 11.74 -18.17 9.78
N ILE A 156 10.41 -18.01 9.74
CA ILE A 156 9.68 -17.46 8.58
C ILE A 156 10.17 -16.03 8.29
N ILE A 157 10.12 -15.14 9.26
CA ILE A 157 10.55 -13.74 9.08
C ILE A 157 12.04 -13.65 8.67
N GLY A 158 12.87 -14.56 9.19
CA GLY A 158 14.29 -14.65 8.85
C GLY A 158 14.54 -15.06 7.40
N VAL A 159 13.82 -16.07 6.91
CA VAL A 159 13.90 -16.54 5.52
C VAL A 159 13.34 -15.50 4.56
N GLU A 160 12.21 -14.90 4.88
CA GLU A 160 11.50 -13.97 3.99
C GLU A 160 12.24 -12.63 3.84
N THR A 161 12.68 -12.01 4.94
CA THR A 161 13.19 -10.63 4.90
C THR A 161 14.48 -10.39 5.66
N ARG A 162 15.10 -11.44 6.22
CA ARG A 162 16.21 -11.31 7.18
C ARG A 162 15.85 -10.36 8.33
N TRP A 163 14.65 -10.54 8.89
CA TRP A 163 14.12 -9.72 9.97
C TRP A 163 14.04 -8.23 9.60
N GLY A 164 13.46 -7.93 8.44
CA GLY A 164 13.19 -6.57 7.96
C GLY A 164 14.32 -5.90 7.19
N ARG A 165 15.50 -6.53 7.05
CA ARG A 165 16.62 -5.96 6.29
C ARG A 165 16.39 -5.95 4.78
N ILE A 166 15.64 -6.92 4.26
CA ILE A 166 15.36 -7.09 2.83
C ILE A 166 13.85 -7.29 2.64
N MET A 167 13.09 -6.19 2.69
CA MET A 167 11.62 -6.24 2.51
C MET A 167 11.18 -6.10 1.04
N GLY A 168 12.13 -5.82 0.14
CA GLY A 168 11.85 -5.49 -1.26
C GLY A 168 11.89 -3.99 -1.54
N LYS A 169 12.01 -3.63 -2.82
CA LYS A 169 12.22 -2.24 -3.27
C LYS A 169 11.24 -1.83 -4.37
N THR A 170 10.41 -2.75 -4.83
CA THR A 170 9.47 -2.56 -5.93
C THR A 170 8.19 -1.97 -5.36
N ARG A 171 7.64 -0.90 -5.96
CA ARG A 171 6.30 -0.43 -5.54
C ARG A 171 5.29 -1.54 -5.81
N ILE A 172 4.44 -1.82 -4.82
CA ILE A 172 3.46 -2.90 -4.92
C ILE A 172 2.50 -2.64 -6.08
N LEU A 173 2.08 -1.38 -6.25
CA LEU A 173 1.26 -0.95 -7.37
C LEU A 173 1.88 -1.29 -8.73
N ASP A 174 3.18 -1.01 -8.92
CA ASP A 174 3.87 -1.29 -10.19
C ASP A 174 3.92 -2.79 -10.48
N ALA A 175 4.27 -3.60 -9.48
CA ALA A 175 4.36 -5.05 -9.62
C ALA A 175 2.99 -5.67 -9.97
N LEU A 176 1.96 -5.34 -9.20
CA LEU A 176 0.64 -5.92 -9.35
C LEU A 176 -0.06 -5.40 -10.61
N ALA A 177 0.07 -4.12 -10.97
CA ALA A 177 -0.46 -3.61 -12.25
C ALA A 177 0.22 -4.30 -13.44
N MET A 178 1.54 -4.44 -13.41
CA MET A 178 2.29 -5.12 -14.46
C MET A 178 1.82 -6.58 -14.66
N LEU A 179 1.65 -7.32 -13.56
CA LEU A 179 1.21 -8.72 -13.62
C LEU A 179 -0.28 -8.86 -13.94
N SER A 180 -1.13 -7.94 -13.49
CA SER A 180 -2.57 -7.97 -13.79
C SER A 180 -2.84 -7.66 -15.26
N PHE A 181 -2.15 -6.67 -15.82
CA PHE A 181 -2.53 -6.10 -17.11
C PHE A 181 -1.69 -6.60 -18.29
N ASN A 182 -0.49 -7.15 -18.02
CA ASN A 182 0.45 -7.56 -19.06
C ASN A 182 1.01 -8.99 -18.86
N TYR A 183 0.42 -9.80 -17.97
CA TYR A 183 0.83 -11.19 -17.76
C TYR A 183 -0.33 -12.20 -17.87
N PRO A 184 -0.74 -12.57 -19.09
CA PRO A 184 -1.94 -13.38 -19.32
C PRO A 184 -2.02 -14.68 -18.52
N ARG A 185 -0.88 -15.36 -18.28
CA ARG A 185 -0.82 -16.65 -17.58
C ARG A 185 -1.43 -16.62 -16.17
N ARG A 186 -1.34 -15.48 -15.48
CA ARG A 186 -1.83 -15.32 -14.09
C ARG A 186 -2.55 -13.97 -13.88
N ALA A 187 -3.04 -13.36 -14.95
CA ALA A 187 -3.63 -12.03 -14.92
C ALA A 187 -4.80 -11.94 -13.92
N GLU A 188 -5.66 -12.97 -13.87
CA GLU A 188 -6.80 -13.02 -12.94
C GLU A 188 -6.36 -13.08 -11.47
N ASP A 189 -5.39 -13.95 -11.14
CA ASP A 189 -4.82 -14.04 -9.79
C ASP A 189 -4.31 -12.67 -9.33
N PHE A 190 -3.45 -12.04 -10.14
CA PHE A 190 -2.82 -10.77 -9.77
C PHE A 190 -3.80 -9.59 -9.81
N SER A 191 -4.85 -9.66 -10.63
CA SER A 191 -5.95 -8.70 -10.60
C SER A 191 -6.72 -8.76 -9.29
N GLY A 192 -6.91 -9.96 -8.72
CA GLY A 192 -7.46 -10.14 -7.37
C GLY A 192 -6.55 -9.57 -6.27
N GLU A 193 -5.24 -9.74 -6.40
CA GLU A 193 -4.26 -9.14 -5.48
C GLU A 193 -4.23 -7.61 -5.59
N LEU A 194 -4.28 -7.05 -6.80
CA LEU A 194 -4.33 -5.60 -7.02
C LEU A 194 -5.62 -4.98 -6.47
N GLU A 195 -6.76 -5.64 -6.68
CA GLU A 195 -8.05 -5.28 -6.07
C GLU A 195 -7.93 -5.22 -4.55
N THR A 196 -7.39 -6.28 -3.94
CA THR A 196 -7.25 -6.36 -2.48
C THR A 196 -6.24 -5.34 -1.95
N PHE A 197 -5.14 -5.09 -2.67
CA PHE A 197 -4.13 -4.09 -2.31
C PHE A 197 -4.72 -2.67 -2.28
N LEU A 198 -5.52 -2.29 -3.27
CA LEU A 198 -6.13 -0.96 -3.29
C LEU A 198 -7.20 -0.77 -2.21
N LEU A 199 -7.94 -1.83 -1.89
CA LEU A 199 -8.86 -1.83 -0.74
C LEU A 199 -8.10 -1.68 0.57
N MET A 200 -7.04 -2.46 0.77
CA MET A 200 -6.16 -2.35 1.93
C MET A 200 -5.58 -0.94 2.09
N ALA A 201 -5.03 -0.36 1.02
CA ALA A 201 -4.49 1.00 1.07
C ALA A 201 -5.56 2.04 1.43
N ARG A 202 -6.78 1.89 0.91
CA ARG A 202 -7.90 2.75 1.29
C ARG A 202 -8.29 2.58 2.77
N ASP A 203 -8.42 1.35 3.24
CA ASP A 203 -8.90 1.03 4.58
C ASP A 203 -7.87 1.46 5.66
N GLU A 204 -6.58 1.29 5.37
CA GLU A 204 -5.46 1.73 6.23
C GLU A 204 -5.05 3.20 6.02
N GLN A 205 -5.70 3.92 5.10
CA GLN A 205 -5.40 5.31 4.74
C GLN A 205 -3.95 5.53 4.23
N ASP A 206 -3.38 4.50 3.61
CA ASP A 206 -2.06 4.56 2.97
C ASP A 206 -2.14 5.14 1.56
N ASP A 207 -1.09 5.85 1.16
CA ASP A 207 -0.87 6.17 -0.27
C ASP A 207 -0.35 4.92 -1.00
N PRO A 208 -1.11 4.35 -1.96
CA PRO A 208 -0.74 3.12 -2.66
C PRO A 208 0.56 3.27 -3.49
N LEU A 209 1.02 4.49 -3.75
CA LEU A 209 2.29 4.76 -4.46
C LEU A 209 3.52 4.64 -3.55
N ASN A 210 3.35 4.64 -2.22
CA ASN A 210 4.46 4.60 -1.27
C ASN A 210 4.83 3.19 -0.81
N LEU A 211 3.87 2.26 -0.84
CA LEU A 211 4.08 0.89 -0.38
C LEU A 211 5.00 0.11 -1.33
N LYS A 212 6.00 -0.57 -0.75
CA LYS A 212 7.02 -1.34 -1.47
C LYS A 212 7.14 -2.76 -0.95
N GLY A 213 7.58 -3.66 -1.82
CA GLY A 213 7.87 -5.05 -1.48
C GLY A 213 8.50 -5.83 -2.62
N SER A 214 8.12 -7.11 -2.73
CA SER A 214 8.68 -8.03 -3.73
C SER A 214 8.21 -7.70 -5.14
N PHE A 215 8.86 -8.32 -6.13
CA PHE A 215 8.46 -8.20 -7.53
C PHE A 215 7.09 -8.82 -7.82
N ALA A 216 6.55 -9.64 -6.91
CA ALA A 216 5.24 -10.27 -7.02
C ALA A 216 4.16 -9.56 -6.18
N GLY A 217 4.50 -8.50 -5.45
CA GLY A 217 3.57 -7.76 -4.61
C GLY A 217 3.47 -8.25 -3.15
N ALA A 218 4.45 -9.02 -2.68
CA ALA A 218 4.51 -9.47 -1.29
C ALA A 218 5.09 -8.38 -0.37
N MET A 219 4.53 -8.21 0.83
CA MET A 219 4.72 -7.02 1.68
C MET A 219 5.21 -7.35 3.09
N GLY A 220 5.98 -6.41 3.66
CA GLY A 220 6.38 -6.42 5.07
C GLY A 220 7.30 -7.57 5.49
N TYR A 221 7.45 -7.75 6.80
CA TYR A 221 8.36 -8.72 7.43
C TYR A 221 8.11 -10.17 7.02
N GLY A 222 6.84 -10.55 6.84
CA GLY A 222 6.43 -11.91 6.48
C GLY A 222 6.16 -12.12 5.00
N GLN A 223 6.39 -11.10 4.15
CA GLN A 223 6.08 -11.15 2.71
C GLN A 223 4.64 -11.61 2.44
N PHE A 224 3.67 -11.02 3.13
CA PHE A 224 2.26 -11.30 2.91
C PHE A 224 1.82 -10.74 1.56
N MET A 225 1.11 -11.56 0.78
CA MET A 225 0.34 -11.07 -0.37
C MET A 225 -0.88 -10.29 0.14
N PRO A 226 -1.43 -9.33 -0.63
CA PRO A 226 -2.64 -8.60 -0.26
C PRO A 226 -3.81 -9.51 0.17
N SER A 227 -4.04 -10.61 -0.53
CA SER A 227 -5.06 -11.60 -0.15
C SER A 227 -4.81 -12.23 1.21
N SER A 228 -3.55 -12.50 1.57
CA SER A 228 -3.15 -13.04 2.88
C SER A 228 -3.29 -12.00 4.00
N TYR A 229 -3.14 -10.70 3.71
CA TYR A 229 -3.39 -9.63 4.67
C TYR A 229 -4.87 -9.54 5.05
N LYS A 230 -5.75 -9.70 4.06
CA LYS A 230 -7.19 -9.58 4.22
C LYS A 230 -7.84 -10.76 4.97
N ALA A 231 -7.28 -11.97 4.82
CA ALA A 231 -7.86 -13.23 5.28
C ALA A 231 -7.83 -13.37 6.82
#